data_AF-A0A803YKS4-F1
#
_entry.id   AF-A0A803YKS4-F1
#
_cell.length_a   1.000
_cell.length_b   1.000
_cell.length_c   1.000
_cell.angle_alpha   90.00
_cell.angle_beta   90.00
_cell.angle_gamma   90.00
#
_symmetry.space_group_name_H-M   'P 1'
#
loop_
_entity.id
_entity.type
_entity.pdbx_description
1 polymer ?
#
loop_
_entity_poly.entity_id
_entity_poly.type
_entity_poly.pdbx_seq_one_letter_code
_entity_poly.pdbx_strand_id
1 'polypeptide(L)' 'LRGSFPGCLADEVVVKRRANVLLLCLLLLRQLPPAKLCFLLGYAETLLSHLYKSPVRLQVQTLPDRVSYKYL' A
#
# COMPACT_ATOMS: atom_id res chain seq x y z
N LEU A 1 7.73 -0.60 1.93
CA LEU A 1 6.32 -0.37 2.27
C LEU A 1 6.04 -0.47 3.76
N ARG A 2 6.41 -1.55 4.48
CA ARG A 2 6.27 -1.63 5.96
C ARG A 2 6.91 -0.43 6.71
N GLY A 3 8.06 0.07 6.26
CA GLY A 3 8.68 1.27 6.84
C GLY A 3 8.05 2.60 6.40
N SER A 4 7.40 2.65 5.23
CA SER A 4 6.79 3.86 4.68
C SER A 4 5.40 4.14 5.30
N PHE A 5 4.72 3.08 5.75
CA PHE A 5 3.41 3.13 6.39
C PHE A 5 3.46 2.45 7.77
N PRO A 6 4.10 3.07 8.77
CA PRO A 6 4.21 2.50 10.11
C PRO A 6 2.82 2.42 10.77
N GLY A 7 2.47 1.25 11.32
CA GLY A 7 1.21 1.04 12.06
C GLY A 7 -0.07 0.97 11.22
N CYS A 8 -0.06 1.50 9.99
CA CYS A 8 -1.25 1.53 9.13
C CYS A 8 -1.48 0.23 8.34
N LEU A 9 -0.49 -0.64 8.19
CA LEU A 9 -0.63 -1.85 7.36
C LEU A 9 -1.46 -2.90 8.13
N ALA A 10 -2.66 -3.20 7.65
CA ALA A 10 -3.55 -4.18 8.28
C ALA A 10 -3.09 -5.63 8.04
N ASP A 11 -2.51 -5.87 6.86
CA ASP A 11 -2.05 -7.18 6.40
C ASP A 11 -0.86 -7.03 5.45
N GLU A 12 -0.28 -8.15 5.00
CA GLU A 12 0.83 -8.15 4.06
C GLU A 12 0.47 -7.54 2.70
N VAL A 13 1.49 -7.01 2.02
CA VAL A 13 1.31 -6.36 0.72
C VAL A 13 1.15 -7.41 -0.36
N VAL A 14 0.07 -7.31 -1.14
CA VAL A 14 -0.13 -8.18 -2.30
C VAL A 14 0.52 -7.54 -3.52
N VAL A 15 1.57 -8.19 -4.03
CA VAL A 15 2.30 -7.76 -5.23
C VAL A 15 1.74 -8.49 -6.45
N LYS A 16 1.27 -7.72 -7.43
CA LYS A 16 0.79 -8.22 -8.72
C LYS A 16 1.63 -7.61 -9.83
N ARG A 17 2.00 -8.41 -10.82
CA ARG A 17 2.68 -7.92 -12.03
C ARG A 17 1.79 -8.18 -13.23
N ARG A 18 1.51 -7.12 -14.01
CA ARG A 18 0.74 -7.18 -15.26
C ARG A 18 1.61 -6.56 -16.35
N ALA A 19 2.23 -7.42 -17.17
CA ALA A 19 3.25 -7.01 -18.14
C ALA A 19 4.35 -6.14 -17.48
N ASN A 20 4.55 -4.91 -17.96
CA ASN A 20 5.51 -3.97 -17.40
C ASN A 20 4.98 -3.18 -16.18
N VAL A 21 3.70 -3.34 -15.82
CA VAL A 21 3.10 -2.61 -14.69
C VAL A 21 3.21 -3.44 -13.41
N LEU A 22 3.77 -2.81 -12.37
CA LEU A 22 3.78 -3.32 -11.01
C LEU A 22 2.57 -2.78 -10.26
N LEU A 23 1.63 -3.66 -9.91
CA LEU A 23 0.49 -3.32 -9.07
C LEU A 23 0.76 -3.77 -7.63
N LEU A 24 0.72 -2.81 -6.72
CA LEU A 24 0.94 -3.03 -5.29
C LEU A 24 -0.38 -2.76 -4.57
N CYS A 25 -1.01 -3.80 -4.05
CA CYS A 25 -2.28 -3.71 -3.32
C CYS A 25 -2.00 -3.66 -1.82
N LEU A 26 -2.43 -2.59 -1.17
CA LEU A 26 -2.24 -2.29 0.25
C LEU A 26 -3.58 -2.36 0.99
N LEU A 27 -3.61 -3.09 2.10
CA LEU A 27 -4.70 -3.04 3.09
C LEU A 27 -4.28 -2.09 4.21
N LEU A 28 -4.95 -0.94 4.33
CA LEU A 28 -4.61 0.10 5.31
C LEU A 28 -5.70 0.29 6.36
N LEU A 29 -5.29 0.47 7.61
CA LEU A 29 -6.14 0.93 8.70
C LEU A 29 -6.33 2.45 8.64
N ARG A 30 -7.51 2.93 9.07
CA ARG A 30 -7.87 4.37 9.05
C ARG A 30 -7.25 5.17 10.19
N GLN A 31 -5.98 4.93 10.51
CA GLN A 31 -5.28 5.62 11.60
C GLN A 31 -4.70 6.98 11.19
N LEU A 32 -4.43 7.17 9.89
CA LEU A 32 -3.86 8.41 9.35
C LEU A 32 -4.93 9.24 8.61
N PRO A 33 -4.81 10.58 8.63
CA PRO A 33 -5.70 11.45 7.88
C PRO A 33 -5.51 11.24 6.36
N PRO A 34 -6.58 11.38 5.56
CA PRO A 34 -6.57 11.04 4.13
C PRO A 34 -5.56 11.85 3.34
N ALA A 35 -5.33 13.12 3.70
CA ALA A 35 -4.34 13.97 3.02
C ALA A 35 -2.91 13.41 3.10
N LYS A 36 -2.50 12.91 4.28
CA LYS A 36 -1.17 12.30 4.46
C LYS A 36 -1.06 10.98 3.71
N LEU A 37 -2.15 10.20 3.66
CA LEU A 37 -2.18 8.96 2.89
C LEU A 37 -2.02 9.23 1.39
N CYS A 38 -2.78 10.17 0.82
CA CYS A 38 -2.65 10.53 -0.59
C CYS A 38 -1.23 11.01 -0.93
N PHE A 39 -0.61 11.80 -0.05
CA PHE A 39 0.78 12.23 -0.22
C PHE A 39 1.75 11.04 -0.23
N LEU A 40 1.67 10.16 0.77
CA LEU A 40 2.54 8.98 0.86
C LEU A 40 2.36 8.02 -0.31
N LEU A 41 1.13 7.89 -0.82
CA LEU A 41 0.84 7.07 -1.99
C LEU A 41 1.51 7.66 -3.24
N GLY A 42 1.32 8.95 -3.52
CA GLY A 42 1.97 9.60 -4.66
C GLY A 42 3.50 9.58 -4.56
N TYR A 43 4.04 9.82 -3.36
CA TYR A 43 5.47 9.69 -3.07
C TYR A 43 6.00 8.29 -3.36
N ALA A 44 5.30 7.25 -2.90
CA ALA A 44 5.71 5.87 -3.12
C ALA A 44 5.56 5.45 -4.59
N GLU A 45 4.49 5.83 -5.29
CA GLU A 45 4.31 5.52 -6.72
C GLU A 45 5.45 6.11 -7.55
N THR A 46 5.77 7.39 -7.33
CA THR A 46 6.82 8.09 -8.08
C THR A 46 8.20 7.51 -7.78
N LEU A 47 8.56 7.36 -6.50
CA LEU A 47 9.85 6.82 -6.10
C LEU A 47 10.05 5.38 -6.64
N LEU A 48 9.06 4.52 -6.49
CA LEU A 48 9.14 3.14 -6.97
C LEU A 48 9.21 3.08 -8.51
N SER A 49 8.47 3.94 -9.21
CA SER A 49 8.54 4.01 -10.67
C SER A 49 9.93 4.41 -11.17
N HIS A 50 10.58 5.38 -10.50
CA HIS A 50 11.94 5.80 -10.83
C HIS A 50 13.01 4.77 -10.47
N LEU A 51 12.81 4.01 -9.38
CA LEU A 51 13.72 2.97 -8.91
C LEU A 51 13.67 1.73 -9.80
N TYR A 52 12.47 1.25 -10.11
CA TYR A 52 12.26 0.01 -10.88
C TYR A 52 12.22 0.23 -12.40
N LYS A 53 12.30 1.48 -12.87
CA LYS A 53 12.22 1.86 -14.30
C LYS A 53 10.95 1.34 -15.00
N SER A 54 9.91 1.06 -14.23
CA SER A 54 8.65 0.48 -14.66
C SER A 54 7.49 1.26 -14.06
N PRO A 55 6.34 1.40 -14.75
CA PRO A 55 5.16 2.04 -14.17
C PRO A 55 4.67 1.25 -12.95
N VAL A 56 4.65 1.89 -11.78
CA VAL A 56 4.11 1.31 -10.53
C VAL A 56 2.76 1.95 -10.22
N ARG A 57 1.78 1.13 -9.86
CA ARG A 57 0.44 1.55 -9.44
C ARG A 57 0.15 1.01 -8.05
N LEU A 58 -0.19 1.90 -7.11
CA LEU A 58 -0.60 1.56 -5.75
C LEU A 58 -2.12 1.54 -5.66
N GLN A 59 -2.68 0.39 -5.29
CA GLN A 59 -4.10 0.24 -4.99
C GLN A 59 -4.28 0.14 -3.48
N VAL A 60 -5.16 0.97 -2.92
CA VAL A 60 -5.41 1.00 -1.48
C VAL A 60 -6.84 0.62 -1.20
N GLN A 61 -7.02 -0.28 -0.24
CA GLN A 61 -8.30 -0.56 0.38
C GLN A 61 -8.19 -0.22 1.87
N THR A 62 -9.10 0.64 2.35
CA THR A 62 -9.13 1.00 3.77
C THR A 62 -10.06 0.07 4.53
N LEU A 63 -9.59 -0.41 5.68
CA LEU A 63 -10.34 -1.24 6.62
C LEU A 63 -10.51 -0.47 7.94
N PRO A 64 -11.65 -0.63 8.62
CA PRO A 64 -11.84 -0.05 9.95
C PRO A 64 -10.91 -0.72 10.97
N ASP A 65 -10.82 -2.05 10.94
CA ASP A 65 -10.04 -2.88 11.86
C ASP A 65 -9.31 -4.02 11.15
N ARG A 66 -8.37 -4.66 11.84
CA ARG A 66 -7.63 -5.82 11.34
C ARG A 66 -8.56 -7.04 11.28
N VAL A 67 -8.60 -7.69 10.12
CA VAL A 67 -9.45 -8.87 9.90
C VAL A 67 -8.80 -10.09 10.56
N SER A 68 -9.43 -10.64 11.59
CA SER A 68 -9.06 -11.91 12.20
C SER A 68 -9.73 -13.07 11.46
N TYR A 69 -8.92 -14.02 10.98
CA TYR A 69 -9.46 -15.23 10.36
C TYR A 69 -9.88 -16.28 11.40
N LYS A 70 -9.08 -16.45 12.46
CA LYS A 70 -9.30 -17.41 13.56
C LYS A 70 -8.78 -16.83 14.87
N TYR A 71 -9.40 -17.23 15.98
CA TYR A 71 -8.91 -17.02 17.34
C TYR A 71 -8.36 -18.35 17.84
N LEU A 72 -7.04 -18.42 17.99
CA LEU A 72 -6.30 -19.60 18.45
C LEU A 72 -6.14 -19.57 19.98
#